data_AF-A0A318JDW8-F1
#
_entry.id   AF-A0A318JDW8-F1
#
_cell.length_a   1.000
_cell.length_b   1.000
_cell.length_c   1.000
_cell.angle_alpha   90.00
_cell.angle_beta   90.00
_cell.angle_gamma   90.00
#
_symmetry.space_group_name_H-M   'P 1'
#
loop_
_entity.id
_entity.type
_entity.pdbx_description
1 polymer ?
#
loop_
_entity_poly.entity_id
_entity_poly.type
_entity_poly.pdbx_seq_one_letter_code
_entity_poly.pdbx_strand_id
1 'polypeptide(L)'
;MNAVEIEAAISELALQPFDAAEFPYEFLAAFGNKDTTLKRLRAGNNNASDVPGGLLQRNNIHLAVCEPGAVGETLKKLRASPATAKGKAKFILATDGQTLEAEELASGETIACDYADFPNHFGFFLPLAGISTIKEIKDNPIDVRATGRLNKLYVELLRENPAWASEVRRADMNHFMARLIFCFFAEDTDIFHEEGVFT
;
A
#
# COMPACT_ATOMS: atom_id res chain seq x y z
N MET A 1 -7.47 -0.64 8.36
CA MET A 1 -6.01 -0.48 8.23
C MET A 1 -5.68 0.99 8.13
N ASN A 2 -4.55 1.40 8.69
CA ASN A 2 -3.99 2.74 8.51
C ASN A 2 -2.97 2.76 7.35
N ALA A 3 -2.48 3.93 6.94
CA ALA A 3 -1.56 4.07 5.81
C ALA A 3 -0.23 3.31 6.00
N VAL A 4 0.27 3.22 7.23
CA VAL A 4 1.49 2.48 7.58
C VAL A 4 1.32 0.97 7.38
N GLU A 5 0.21 0.41 7.87
CA GLU A 5 -0.10 -1.01 7.72
C GLU A 5 -0.26 -1.39 6.24
N ILE A 6 -0.88 -0.50 5.45
CA ILE A 6 -1.05 -0.67 4.01
C ILE A 6 0.31 -0.65 3.31
N GLU A 7 1.15 0.35 3.61
CA GLU A 7 2.51 0.44 3.04
C GLU A 7 3.30 -0.84 3.32
N ALA A 8 3.32 -1.30 4.58
CA ALA A 8 4.04 -2.50 4.96
C ALA A 8 3.53 -3.74 4.21
N ALA A 9 2.21 -3.90 4.10
CA ALA A 9 1.61 -5.02 3.37
C ALA A 9 1.93 -5.00 1.87
N ILE A 10 1.96 -3.82 1.24
CA ILE A 10 2.34 -3.67 -0.17
C ILE A 10 3.84 -3.93 -0.37
N SER A 11 4.69 -3.42 0.54
CA SER A 11 6.12 -3.69 0.53
C SER A 11 6.42 -5.19 0.70
N GLU A 12 5.72 -5.88 1.59
CA GLU A 12 5.86 -7.33 1.76
C GLU A 12 5.40 -8.10 0.51
N LEU A 13 4.26 -7.71 -0.08
CA LEU A 13 3.75 -8.29 -1.32
C LEU A 13 4.78 -8.18 -2.47
N ALA A 14 5.39 -7.01 -2.64
CA ALA A 14 6.37 -6.76 -3.71
C ALA A 14 7.70 -7.54 -3.52
N LEU A 15 8.02 -7.97 -2.30
CA LEU A 15 9.21 -8.77 -2.00
C LEU A 15 9.02 -10.27 -2.30
N GLN A 16 7.78 -10.75 -2.34
CA GLN A 16 7.49 -12.15 -2.66
C GLN A 16 7.62 -12.39 -4.17
N PRO A 17 7.93 -13.62 -4.60
CA PRO A 17 7.80 -13.99 -6.01
C PRO A 17 6.38 -13.70 -6.50
N PHE A 18 6.27 -13.06 -7.67
CA PHE A 18 4.97 -12.68 -8.22
C PHE A 18 4.11 -13.91 -8.52
N ASP A 19 2.95 -14.00 -7.85
CA ASP A 19 1.90 -14.99 -8.13
C ASP A 19 0.73 -14.30 -8.85
N ALA A 20 0.61 -14.56 -10.15
CA ALA A 20 -0.43 -13.99 -10.99
C ALA A 20 -1.86 -14.33 -10.53
N ALA A 21 -2.08 -15.49 -9.91
CA ALA A 21 -3.39 -15.94 -9.48
C ALA A 21 -3.79 -15.34 -8.12
N GLU A 22 -2.80 -15.09 -7.26
CA GLU A 22 -3.03 -14.57 -5.90
C GLU A 22 -2.95 -13.04 -5.82
N PHE A 23 -2.13 -12.40 -6.66
CA PHE A 23 -1.88 -10.95 -6.61
C PHE A 23 -3.14 -10.08 -6.50
N PRO A 24 -4.22 -10.26 -7.30
CA PRO A 24 -5.43 -9.45 -7.17
C PRO A 24 -6.04 -9.45 -5.76
N TYR A 25 -5.95 -10.59 -5.09
CA TYR A 25 -6.56 -10.79 -3.78
C TYR A 25 -5.66 -10.28 -2.67
N GLU A 26 -4.35 -10.51 -2.77
CA GLU A 26 -3.35 -10.01 -1.83
C GLU A 26 -3.27 -8.48 -1.87
N PHE A 27 -3.29 -7.89 -3.07
CA PHE A 27 -3.40 -6.45 -3.26
C PHE A 27 -4.65 -5.90 -2.56
N LEU A 28 -5.83 -6.49 -2.81
CA LEU A 28 -7.07 -6.03 -2.17
C LEU A 28 -7.05 -6.25 -0.65
N ALA A 29 -6.44 -7.33 -0.17
CA ALA A 29 -6.25 -7.61 1.23
C ALA A 29 -5.42 -6.50 1.89
N ALA A 30 -4.33 -6.06 1.25
CA ALA A 30 -3.46 -4.97 1.71
C ALA A 30 -4.20 -3.61 1.85
N PHE A 31 -5.33 -3.42 1.16
CA PHE A 31 -6.21 -2.24 1.33
C PHE A 31 -7.42 -2.48 2.24
N GLY A 32 -7.48 -3.58 2.98
CA GLY A 32 -8.45 -3.80 4.06
C GLY A 32 -9.67 -4.63 3.67
N ASN A 33 -9.63 -5.32 2.54
CA ASN A 33 -10.70 -6.25 2.18
C ASN A 33 -10.73 -7.46 3.11
N LYS A 34 -11.90 -7.74 3.67
CA LYS A 34 -12.12 -8.90 4.54
C LYS A 34 -12.00 -10.21 3.75
N ASP A 35 -11.50 -11.26 4.39
CA ASP A 35 -11.39 -12.61 3.80
C ASP A 35 -12.69 -13.12 3.18
N THR A 36 -13.84 -12.82 3.80
CA THR A 36 -15.15 -13.23 3.28
C THR A 36 -15.46 -12.58 1.93
N THR A 37 -15.05 -11.33 1.73
CA THR A 37 -15.17 -10.63 0.44
C THR A 37 -14.23 -11.24 -0.59
N LEU A 38 -12.96 -11.48 -0.21
CA LEU A 38 -11.95 -12.04 -1.09
C LEU A 38 -12.32 -13.46 -1.56
N LYS A 39 -12.78 -14.32 -0.64
CA LYS A 39 -13.27 -15.67 -0.96
C LYS A 39 -14.44 -15.65 -1.95
N ARG A 40 -15.36 -14.69 -1.81
CA ARG A 40 -16.47 -14.52 -2.76
C ARG A 40 -15.97 -14.13 -4.15
N LEU A 41 -15.08 -13.13 -4.22
CA LEU A 41 -14.47 -12.69 -5.47
C LEU A 41 -13.71 -13.83 -6.16
N ARG A 42 -12.99 -14.66 -5.38
CA ARG A 42 -12.27 -15.84 -5.86
C ARG A 42 -13.20 -16.91 -6.42
N ALA A 43 -14.35 -17.13 -5.78
CA ALA A 43 -15.39 -18.02 -6.29
C ALA A 43 -16.17 -17.45 -7.50
N GLY A 44 -15.77 -16.28 -8.04
CA GLY A 44 -16.46 -15.59 -9.12
C GLY A 44 -17.73 -14.85 -8.68
N ASN A 45 -18.16 -15.01 -7.42
CA ASN A 45 -19.32 -14.32 -6.89
C ASN A 45 -19.01 -12.84 -6.69
N ASN A 46 -19.78 -11.98 -7.36
CA ASN A 46 -19.56 -10.53 -7.45
C ASN A 46 -18.31 -10.08 -8.23
N ASN A 47 -17.58 -10.99 -8.88
CA ASN A 47 -16.60 -10.61 -9.89
C ASN A 47 -17.31 -10.59 -11.26
N ALA A 48 -17.65 -9.40 -11.74
CA ALA A 48 -18.33 -9.22 -13.03
C ALA A 48 -17.38 -8.65 -14.10
N SER A 49 -16.08 -8.92 -13.98
CA SER A 49 -15.10 -8.52 -14.99
C SER A 49 -15.40 -9.17 -16.34
N ASP A 50 -15.29 -8.39 -17.40
CA ASP A 50 -15.35 -8.81 -18.80
C ASP A 50 -13.96 -8.82 -19.48
N VAL A 51 -12.89 -8.62 -18.70
CA VAL A 51 -11.49 -8.63 -19.16
C VAL A 51 -10.83 -9.93 -18.72
N PRO A 52 -10.09 -10.64 -19.60
CA PRO A 52 -9.33 -11.83 -19.21
C PRO A 52 -8.34 -11.53 -18.07
N GLY A 53 -8.24 -12.45 -17.11
CA GLY A 53 -7.41 -12.23 -15.90
C GLY A 53 -7.96 -11.13 -14.97
N GLY A 54 -9.18 -10.67 -15.22
CA GLY A 54 -9.75 -9.51 -14.54
C GLY A 54 -10.51 -9.83 -13.25
N LEU A 55 -10.37 -8.92 -12.29
CA LEU A 55 -11.13 -8.86 -11.06
C LEU A 55 -11.77 -7.48 -10.95
N LEU A 56 -13.10 -7.46 -10.96
CA LEU A 56 -13.89 -6.25 -10.75
C LEU A 56 -14.50 -6.24 -9.35
N GLN A 57 -14.06 -5.29 -8.53
CA GLN A 57 -14.73 -4.93 -7.29
C GLN A 57 -15.56 -3.65 -7.49
N ARG A 58 -16.88 -3.80 -7.49
CA ARG A 58 -17.83 -2.69 -7.65
C ARG A 58 -17.55 -1.53 -6.68
N ASN A 59 -17.68 -0.31 -7.19
CA ASN A 59 -17.42 0.97 -6.52
C ASN A 59 -15.96 1.24 -6.10
N ASN A 60 -15.03 0.32 -6.42
CA ASN A 60 -13.64 0.37 -5.95
C ASN A 60 -12.66 0.29 -7.11
N ILE A 61 -12.40 -0.90 -7.66
CA ILE A 61 -11.33 -1.12 -8.64
C ILE A 61 -11.69 -2.20 -9.66
N HIS A 62 -11.19 -2.05 -10.89
CA HIS A 62 -11.14 -3.11 -11.88
C HIS A 62 -9.69 -3.37 -12.26
N LEU A 63 -9.15 -4.50 -11.84
CA LEU A 63 -7.75 -4.85 -12.08
C LEU A 63 -7.65 -6.11 -12.95
N ALA A 64 -6.56 -6.26 -13.71
CA ALA A 64 -6.28 -7.49 -14.44
C ALA A 64 -4.80 -7.82 -14.45
N VAL A 65 -4.49 -9.11 -14.31
CA VAL A 65 -3.14 -9.65 -14.53
C VAL A 65 -3.04 -10.14 -15.97
N CYS A 66 -1.93 -9.85 -16.64
CA CYS A 66 -1.73 -10.13 -18.05
C CYS A 66 -0.38 -10.77 -18.33
N GLU A 67 -0.19 -11.21 -19.57
CA GLU A 67 1.08 -11.75 -20.04
C GLU A 67 2.17 -10.66 -20.09
N PRO A 68 3.46 -11.03 -19.93
CA PRO A 68 4.59 -10.10 -20.05
C PRO A 68 4.53 -9.20 -21.27
N GLY A 69 4.64 -7.89 -21.05
CA GLY A 69 4.61 -6.86 -22.09
C GLY A 69 3.21 -6.41 -22.54
N ALA A 70 2.14 -6.98 -21.99
CA ALA A 70 0.75 -6.64 -22.37
C ALA A 70 0.08 -5.62 -21.43
N VAL A 71 0.82 -5.03 -20.47
CA VAL A 71 0.27 -4.16 -19.42
C VAL A 71 -0.50 -2.98 -19.99
N GLY A 72 0.12 -2.17 -20.86
CA GLY A 72 -0.54 -0.99 -21.45
C GLY A 72 -1.74 -1.33 -22.33
N GLU A 73 -1.73 -2.47 -23.04
CA GLU A 73 -2.92 -2.93 -23.78
C GLU A 73 -4.04 -3.36 -22.85
N THR A 74 -3.70 -4.04 -21.76
CA THR A 74 -4.64 -4.52 -20.75
C THR A 74 -5.27 -3.35 -20.01
N LEU A 75 -4.49 -2.32 -19.66
CA LEU A 75 -5.01 -1.10 -19.06
C LEU A 75 -6.02 -0.39 -19.98
N LYS A 76 -5.72 -0.31 -21.28
CA LYS A 76 -6.66 0.24 -22.28
C LYS A 76 -7.95 -0.58 -22.36
N LYS A 77 -7.87 -1.91 -22.29
CA LYS A 77 -9.05 -2.80 -22.25
C LYS A 77 -9.88 -2.57 -20.99
N LEU A 78 -9.23 -2.46 -19.82
CA LEU A 78 -9.89 -2.11 -18.57
C LEU A 78 -10.58 -0.74 -18.65
N ARG A 79 -9.93 0.27 -19.25
CA ARG A 79 -10.50 1.61 -19.42
C ARG A 79 -11.73 1.62 -20.32
N ALA A 80 -11.70 0.85 -21.40
CA ALA A 80 -12.78 0.75 -22.39
C ALA A 80 -13.92 -0.22 -21.97
N SER A 81 -13.71 -1.03 -20.93
CA SER A 81 -14.65 -2.07 -20.51
C SER A 81 -16.00 -1.48 -20.04
N PRO A 82 -17.13 -1.94 -20.61
CA PRO A 82 -18.46 -1.62 -20.09
C PRO A 82 -18.66 -2.08 -18.65
N ALA A 83 -18.02 -3.18 -18.22
CA ALA A 83 -18.09 -3.64 -16.84
C ALA A 83 -17.41 -2.67 -15.87
N THR A 84 -16.28 -2.04 -16.25
CA THR A 84 -15.64 -0.98 -15.45
C THR A 84 -16.62 0.15 -15.14
N ALA A 85 -17.29 0.66 -16.17
CA ALA A 85 -18.25 1.75 -16.05
C ALA A 85 -19.49 1.34 -15.23
N LYS A 86 -20.11 0.19 -15.56
CA LYS A 86 -21.27 -0.33 -14.81
C LYS A 86 -20.93 -0.66 -13.36
N GLY A 87 -19.71 -1.12 -13.12
CA GLY A 87 -19.18 -1.42 -11.82
C GLY A 87 -18.84 -0.17 -11.00
N LYS A 88 -18.85 1.02 -11.61
CA LYS A 88 -18.43 2.28 -11.00
C LYS A 88 -17.04 2.15 -10.36
N ALA A 89 -16.13 1.45 -11.04
CA ALA A 89 -14.75 1.38 -10.57
C ALA A 89 -14.20 2.81 -10.41
N LYS A 90 -13.40 3.05 -9.37
CA LYS A 90 -12.69 4.30 -9.16
C LYS A 90 -11.28 4.22 -9.75
N PHE A 91 -10.69 3.03 -9.67
CA PHE A 91 -9.37 2.73 -10.19
C PHE A 91 -9.41 1.62 -11.24
N ILE A 92 -8.45 1.65 -12.15
CA ILE A 92 -8.06 0.49 -12.96
C ILE A 92 -6.58 0.20 -12.76
N LEU A 93 -6.19 -1.07 -12.81
CA LEU A 93 -4.80 -1.51 -12.63
C LEU A 93 -4.51 -2.70 -13.55
N ALA A 94 -3.40 -2.65 -14.28
CA ALA A 94 -2.87 -3.77 -15.03
C ALA A 94 -1.45 -4.09 -14.57
N THR A 95 -1.10 -5.37 -14.51
CA THR A 95 0.27 -5.82 -14.21
C THR A 95 0.57 -7.14 -14.91
N ASP A 96 1.83 -7.36 -15.26
CA ASP A 96 2.37 -8.64 -15.72
C ASP A 96 3.38 -9.24 -14.73
N GLY A 97 3.50 -8.63 -13.54
CA GLY A 97 4.47 -9.00 -12.51
C GLY A 97 5.87 -8.41 -12.70
N GLN A 98 6.13 -7.75 -13.83
CA GLN A 98 7.37 -7.00 -14.09
C GLN A 98 7.13 -5.50 -14.08
N THR A 99 6.04 -5.07 -14.69
CA THR A 99 5.59 -3.67 -14.73
C THR A 99 4.13 -3.57 -14.27
N LEU A 100 3.78 -2.41 -13.73
CA LEU A 100 2.44 -2.11 -13.25
C LEU A 100 2.02 -0.72 -13.74
N GLU A 101 0.84 -0.66 -14.32
CA GLU A 101 0.19 0.60 -14.70
C GLU A 101 -1.18 0.70 -14.05
N ALA A 102 -1.57 1.90 -13.65
CA ALA A 102 -2.91 2.15 -13.11
C ALA A 102 -3.39 3.58 -13.38
N GLU A 103 -4.71 3.75 -13.32
CA GLU A 103 -5.38 5.04 -13.52
C GLU A 103 -6.50 5.22 -12.49
N GLU A 104 -6.60 6.42 -11.91
CA GLU A 104 -7.77 6.87 -11.15
C GLU A 104 -8.75 7.51 -12.13
N LEU A 105 -9.90 6.87 -12.37
CA LEU A 105 -10.81 7.21 -13.47
C LEU A 105 -11.46 8.58 -13.32
N ALA A 106 -11.56 9.10 -12.09
CA ALA A 106 -12.19 10.39 -11.80
C ALA A 106 -11.26 11.58 -12.10
N SER A 107 -9.97 11.45 -11.77
CA SER A 107 -8.98 12.51 -11.96
C SER A 107 -8.19 12.35 -13.26
N GLY A 108 -8.11 11.13 -13.80
CA GLY A 108 -7.20 10.77 -14.89
C GLY A 108 -5.74 10.66 -14.44
N GLU A 109 -5.45 10.70 -13.13
CA GLU A 109 -4.10 10.49 -12.62
C GLU A 109 -3.65 9.06 -12.90
N THR A 110 -2.42 8.89 -13.38
CA THR A 110 -1.84 7.60 -13.75
C THR A 110 -0.56 7.31 -13.01
N ILE A 111 -0.29 6.03 -12.75
CA ILE A 111 1.02 5.52 -12.36
C ILE A 111 1.50 4.51 -13.39
N ALA A 112 2.81 4.49 -13.63
CA ALA A 112 3.50 3.49 -14.44
C ALA A 112 4.88 3.29 -13.80
N CYS A 113 5.18 2.05 -13.39
CA CYS A 113 6.40 1.72 -12.68
C CYS A 113 6.76 0.24 -12.87
N ASP A 114 8.01 -0.10 -12.58
CA ASP A 114 8.40 -1.49 -12.35
C ASP A 114 7.64 -2.03 -11.13
N TYR A 115 7.28 -3.31 -11.16
CA TYR A 115 6.50 -3.93 -10.09
C TYR A 115 7.21 -3.84 -8.74
N ALA A 116 8.54 -3.94 -8.72
CA ALA A 116 9.36 -3.81 -7.52
C ALA A 116 9.28 -2.41 -6.88
N ASP A 117 9.01 -1.38 -7.67
CA ASP A 117 8.90 0.01 -7.22
C ASP A 117 7.47 0.42 -6.86
N PHE A 118 6.48 -0.44 -7.13
CA PHE A 118 5.09 -0.20 -6.81
C PHE A 118 4.83 0.23 -5.35
N PRO A 119 5.54 -0.29 -4.32
CA PRO A 119 5.37 0.19 -2.95
C PRO A 119 5.63 1.68 -2.77
N ASN A 120 6.43 2.33 -3.63
CA ASN A 120 6.61 3.78 -3.61
C ASN A 120 5.38 4.55 -4.12
N HIS A 121 4.38 3.88 -4.66
CA HIS A 121 3.16 4.46 -5.21
C HIS A 121 1.89 4.06 -4.46
N PHE A 122 1.98 3.34 -3.33
CA PHE A 122 0.81 2.85 -2.58
C PHE A 122 -0.17 3.98 -2.17
N GLY A 123 0.35 5.18 -1.93
CA GLY A 123 -0.41 6.39 -1.61
C GLY A 123 -1.53 6.70 -2.61
N PHE A 124 -1.32 6.35 -3.89
CA PHE A 124 -2.30 6.48 -4.97
C PHE A 124 -3.59 5.68 -4.71
N PHE A 125 -3.48 4.56 -4.00
CA PHE A 125 -4.58 3.63 -3.73
C PHE A 125 -5.17 3.74 -2.32
N LEU A 126 -4.68 4.64 -1.46
CA LEU A 126 -5.25 4.88 -0.13
C LEU A 126 -6.77 5.11 -0.09
N PRO A 127 -7.40 5.73 -1.12
CA PRO A 127 -8.86 5.83 -1.17
C PRO A 127 -9.58 4.47 -1.22
N LEU A 128 -8.94 3.38 -1.65
CA LEU A 128 -9.50 2.01 -1.56
C LEU A 128 -9.71 1.57 -0.11
N ALA A 129 -8.86 2.04 0.80
CA ALA A 129 -8.98 1.81 2.24
C ALA A 129 -9.87 2.85 2.96
N GLY A 130 -10.49 3.77 2.21
CA GLY A 130 -11.29 4.86 2.76
C GLY A 130 -10.46 6.00 3.36
N ILE A 131 -9.17 6.06 3.07
CA ILE A 131 -8.27 7.12 3.53
C ILE A 131 -8.22 8.19 2.45
N SER A 132 -8.72 9.39 2.77
CA SER A 132 -8.63 10.53 1.86
C SER A 132 -7.25 11.15 1.98
N THR A 133 -6.52 11.22 0.88
CA THR A 133 -5.33 12.06 0.76
C THR A 133 -5.80 13.47 0.38
N ILE A 134 -5.45 14.48 1.17
CA ILE A 134 -5.58 15.87 0.72
C ILE A 134 -4.49 16.04 -0.35
N LYS A 135 -4.81 16.61 -1.52
CA LYS A 135 -3.90 16.72 -2.67
C LYS A 135 -2.53 17.33 -2.35
N GLU A 136 -2.46 18.16 -1.30
CA GLU A 136 -1.26 18.84 -0.80
C GLU A 136 -0.46 18.03 0.24
N ILE A 137 -0.99 16.91 0.71
CA ILE A 137 -0.35 15.96 1.63
C ILE A 137 -0.48 14.56 1.03
N LYS A 138 0.19 14.34 -0.10
CA LYS A 138 0.67 12.98 -0.40
C LYS A 138 1.84 12.77 0.54
N ASP A 139 1.61 12.09 1.66
CA ASP A 139 2.71 11.69 2.54
C ASP A 139 3.78 11.00 1.68
N ASN A 140 5.02 11.45 1.77
CA ASN A 140 6.13 10.82 1.08
C ASN A 140 6.17 9.35 1.55
N PRO A 141 6.17 8.35 0.64
CA PRO A 141 6.25 6.95 1.01
C PRO A 141 7.43 6.62 1.94
N ILE A 142 8.50 7.41 1.88
CA ILE A 142 9.64 7.33 2.79
C ILE A 142 9.23 7.76 4.21
N ASP A 143 8.52 8.87 4.35
CA ASP A 143 8.08 9.40 5.65
C ASP A 143 7.06 8.48 6.32
N VAL A 144 6.15 7.86 5.54
CA VAL A 144 5.22 6.84 6.04
C VAL A 144 5.97 5.61 6.54
N ARG A 145 6.96 5.13 5.77
CA ARG A 145 7.83 4.02 6.18
C ARG A 145 8.60 4.32 7.46
N ALA A 146 9.21 5.49 7.53
CA ALA A 146 9.97 5.92 8.71
C ALA A 146 9.08 5.98 9.95
N THR A 147 7.91 6.62 9.83
CA THR A 147 6.90 6.67 10.91
C THR A 147 6.43 5.28 11.31
N GLY A 148 6.24 4.39 10.33
CA GLY A 148 5.84 3.01 10.57
C GLY A 148 6.88 2.20 11.34
N ARG A 149 8.16 2.32 10.97
CA ARG A 149 9.27 1.68 11.68
C ARG A 149 9.38 2.18 13.11
N LEU A 150 9.21 3.49 13.35
CA LEU A 150 9.19 4.07 14.69
C LEU A 150 8.02 3.54 15.54
N ASN A 151 6.82 3.42 14.96
CA ASN A 151 5.67 2.83 15.66
C ASN A 151 5.88 1.35 15.97
N LYS A 152 6.44 0.58 15.03
CA LYS A 152 6.79 -0.83 15.27
C LYS A 152 7.78 -0.97 16.42
N LEU A 153 8.83 -0.14 16.44
CA LEU A 153 9.78 -0.08 17.55
C LEU A 153 9.08 0.24 18.89
N TYR A 154 8.19 1.24 18.91
CA TYR A 154 7.42 1.59 20.11
C TYR A 154 6.58 0.42 20.63
N VAL A 155 5.84 -0.27 19.76
CA VAL A 155 5.01 -1.42 20.13
C VAL A 155 5.86 -2.58 20.66
N GLU A 156 6.96 -2.90 19.97
CA GLU A 156 7.88 -3.97 20.38
C GLU A 156 8.53 -3.66 21.73
N LEU A 157 8.96 -2.42 21.96
CA LEU A 157 9.50 -1.99 23.25
C LEU A 157 8.50 -2.14 24.40
N LEU A 158 7.22 -1.79 24.18
CA LEU A 158 6.16 -2.01 25.18
C LEU A 158 5.88 -3.49 25.41
N ARG A 159 5.93 -4.33 24.37
CA ARG A 159 5.72 -5.78 24.49
C ARG A 159 6.80 -6.42 25.35
N GLU A 160 8.06 -6.09 25.10
CA GLU A 160 9.21 -6.61 25.86
C GLU A 160 9.32 -5.96 27.25
N ASN A 161 8.73 -4.77 27.44
CA ASN A 161 8.77 -4.02 28.71
C ASN A 161 7.37 -3.60 29.19
N PRO A 162 6.47 -4.53 29.57
CA PRO A 162 5.07 -4.20 29.86
C PRO A 162 4.86 -3.14 30.95
N ALA A 163 5.78 -3.05 31.91
CA ALA A 163 5.73 -2.03 32.98
C ALA A 163 5.77 -0.58 32.45
N TRP A 164 6.33 -0.35 31.26
CA TRP A 164 6.43 0.97 30.64
C TRP A 164 5.09 1.42 30.03
N ALA A 165 4.14 0.51 29.83
CA ALA A 165 2.79 0.85 29.39
C ALA A 165 1.91 1.46 30.51
N SER A 166 2.36 1.39 31.76
CA SER A 166 1.66 1.98 32.90
C SER A 166 1.63 3.51 32.84
N GLU A 167 0.61 4.13 33.41
CA GLU A 167 0.50 5.60 33.44
C GLU A 167 1.71 6.28 34.08
N VAL A 168 2.27 5.66 35.13
CA VAL A 168 3.44 6.17 35.86
C VAL A 168 4.68 6.22 34.97
N ARG A 169 4.81 5.31 34.00
CA ARG A 169 6.01 5.16 33.17
C ARG A 169 5.84 5.56 31.72
N ARG A 170 4.64 5.99 31.33
CA ARG A 170 4.35 6.51 29.98
C ARG A 170 5.29 7.65 29.60
N ALA A 171 5.64 8.53 30.55
CA ALA A 171 6.56 9.62 30.32
C ALA A 171 7.99 9.13 29.98
N ASP A 172 8.47 8.07 30.65
CA ASP A 172 9.78 7.47 30.36
C ASP A 172 9.84 6.97 28.91
N MET A 173 8.79 6.25 28.48
CA MET A 173 8.68 5.71 27.13
C MET A 173 8.65 6.82 26.08
N ASN A 174 7.84 7.86 26.30
CA ASN A 174 7.74 8.99 25.39
C ASN A 174 9.07 9.75 25.28
N HIS A 175 9.75 9.98 26.41
CA HIS A 175 11.08 10.60 26.40
C HIS A 175 12.11 9.76 25.68
N PHE A 176 12.07 8.44 25.85
CA PHE A 176 12.97 7.53 25.15
C PHE A 176 12.78 7.59 23.63
N MET A 177 11.54 7.52 23.15
CA MET A 177 11.23 7.65 21.73
C MET A 177 11.64 9.02 21.18
N ALA A 178 11.36 10.11 21.91
CA ALA A 178 11.73 11.46 21.49
C ALA A 178 13.26 11.60 21.36
N ARG A 179 14.03 11.00 22.26
CA ARG A 179 15.50 10.96 22.17
C ARG A 179 15.99 10.19 20.96
N LEU A 180 15.40 9.04 20.66
CA LEU A 180 15.76 8.27 19.46
C LEU A 180 15.47 9.06 18.17
N ILE A 181 14.30 9.67 18.06
CA ILE A 181 13.93 10.51 16.92
C ILE A 181 14.92 11.67 16.76
N PHE A 182 15.28 12.33 17.87
CA PHE A 182 16.30 13.37 17.85
C PHE A 182 17.67 12.84 17.40
N CYS A 183 18.09 11.66 17.87
CA CYS A 183 19.36 11.07 17.47
C CYS A 183 19.41 10.75 15.97
N PHE A 184 18.36 10.15 15.41
CA PHE A 184 18.26 9.87 13.96
C PHE A 184 18.31 11.18 13.15
N PHE A 185 17.60 12.21 13.61
CA PHE A 185 17.68 13.52 12.97
C PHE A 185 19.08 14.15 13.09
N ALA A 186 19.73 14.03 14.25
CA ALA A 186 20.99 14.68 14.55
C ALA A 186 22.18 14.08 13.75
N GLU A 187 22.18 12.77 13.49
CA GLU A 187 23.20 12.14 12.64
C GLU A 187 23.04 12.52 11.16
N ASP A 188 21.81 12.70 10.67
CA ASP A 188 21.54 13.06 9.27
C ASP A 188 21.65 14.58 8.99
N THR A 189 21.89 15.40 10.02
CA THR A 189 21.92 16.89 9.90
C THR A 189 23.19 17.52 10.43
N ASP A 190 24.29 16.77 10.51
CA ASP A 190 25.60 17.21 10.99
C ASP A 190 25.61 17.76 12.43
N ILE A 191 24.58 17.46 13.23
CA ILE A 191 24.58 17.78 14.68
C ILE A 191 25.49 16.81 15.41
N PHE A 192 25.51 15.54 15.01
CA PHE A 192 26.52 14.58 15.42
C PHE A 192 27.66 14.55 14.40
N HIS A 193 28.89 14.34 14.90
CA HIS A 193 30.10 14.35 14.07
C HIS A 193 30.34 13.05 13.29
N GLU A 194 29.59 12.00 13.61
CA GLU A 194 29.68 10.68 13.00
C GLU A 194 28.30 10.31 12.42
N GLU A 195 28.27 9.96 11.14
CA GLU A 195 27.09 9.38 10.48
C GLU A 195 26.98 7.88 10.81
N GLY A 196 25.76 7.35 10.91
CA GLY A 196 25.50 5.91 11.10
C GLY A 196 25.81 5.39 12.51
N VAL A 197 25.67 6.23 13.54
CA VAL A 197 25.85 5.80 14.94
C VAL A 197 24.59 5.09 15.43
N PHE A 198 23.43 5.49 14.92
CA PHE A 198 22.12 4.97 15.30
C PHE A 198 21.39 4.25 14.15
N THR A 199 21.90 4.33 12.91
CA THR A 199 21.37 3.67 11.70
C THR A 199 22.41 2.82 10.98
#